data_AF-A0A4Q2LVF8-F1
#
_entry.id   AF-A0A4Q2LVF8-F1
#
_cell.length_a   1.000
_cell.length_b   1.000
_cell.length_c   1.000
_cell.angle_alpha   90.00
_cell.angle_beta   90.00
_cell.angle_gamma   90.00
#
_symmetry.space_group_name_H-M   'P 1'
#
loop_
_entity.id
_entity.type
_entity.pdbx_description
1 polymer ?
#
loop_
_entity_poly.entity_id
_entity_poly.type
_entity_poly.pdbx_seq_one_letter_code
_entity_poly.pdbx_strand_id
1 'polypeptide(L)'
;MNTKNRILSLLSLCLILAMLTTGCGRTAPDHVSFIINGTKLETPPQTSLTNNTLMVPASFIKETFGIEIEQEQEEQPAAAELALAVDMPVYYSDQVAVLMYHHLSTTEDKQDVLRADRFEEHMEQLKVHGFHVISMDEYAAFMLEGGSIPNNAVLLTFDDGYESFYSLAAPVLQAYGYAASNFIIVSSIDNPDHGTPKMTWDQMRELQLAGMSFYSHTLNAHRYGEIDAEGTMKPMLTRHLYLENHNRVETDEEYIARITQDLKEAEERLSAEFGNTRSAVAFPYGAFNDAVMEVLASLDIRLSFTVKEGLNTRQDRKAYRMNAGHASITADMLINKLMTIQTGEDLNSGGEPDVKTYDGIPIEIIVAGQGIALSGIKPHGDNTELMVPLRDFCRLYDIKLSWDNRNKTVTLNYDQNELSATAAIHLVRLSPDELSPTGSASRK
;
A
#
# COMPACT_ATOMS: atom_id res chain seq x y z
N MET A 1 20.17 42.24 -64.02
CA MET A 1 19.02 41.98 -63.12
C MET A 1 19.57 41.13 -61.98
N ASN A 2 19.94 41.73 -60.84
CA ASN A 2 19.14 41.82 -59.60
C ASN A 2 18.65 40.41 -59.16
N THR A 3 18.87 39.90 -57.94
CA THR A 3 19.17 40.51 -56.64
C THR A 3 19.35 39.40 -55.58
N LYS A 4 20.15 39.68 -54.53
CA LYS A 4 19.93 39.33 -53.09
C LYS A 4 20.04 37.83 -52.69
N ASN A 5 20.64 37.39 -51.59
CA ASN A 5 21.30 38.01 -50.43
C ASN A 5 21.97 36.86 -49.64
N ARG A 6 23.29 36.90 -49.41
CA ARG A 6 23.97 36.09 -48.37
C ARG A 6 25.29 36.74 -48.00
N ILE A 7 25.32 37.66 -47.02
CA ILE A 7 26.57 38.14 -46.39
C ILE A 7 26.31 38.51 -44.92
N LEU A 8 26.96 37.74 -44.04
CA LEU A 8 27.78 38.06 -42.85
C LEU A 8 27.29 38.87 -41.62
N SER A 9 27.85 38.41 -40.49
CA SER A 9 28.49 39.14 -39.35
C SER A 9 27.58 39.77 -38.29
N LEU A 10 27.95 39.94 -37.01
CA LEU A 10 28.99 39.50 -36.05
C LEU A 10 28.54 40.14 -34.70
N LEU A 11 28.88 39.52 -33.57
CA LEU A 11 28.94 40.02 -32.17
C LEU A 11 27.90 41.06 -31.65
N SER A 12 27.26 40.75 -30.50
CA SER A 12 27.53 41.50 -29.27
C SER A 12 27.01 40.80 -28.01
N LEU A 13 27.87 40.81 -27.00
CA LEU A 13 27.67 40.58 -25.57
C LEU A 13 26.52 41.45 -25.00
N CYS A 14 25.62 40.87 -24.19
CA CYS A 14 25.09 41.44 -22.92
C CYS A 14 23.90 40.66 -22.31
N LEU A 15 23.98 40.52 -20.99
CA LEU A 15 22.91 40.43 -19.97
C LEU A 15 22.24 39.08 -19.60
N ILE A 16 22.51 38.74 -18.34
CA ILE A 16 21.83 37.81 -17.42
C ILE A 16 20.33 38.10 -17.34
N LEU A 17 19.48 37.06 -17.42
CA LEU A 17 18.34 36.90 -16.50
C LEU A 17 17.81 35.45 -16.50
N ALA A 18 17.79 34.85 -15.32
CA ALA A 18 17.14 33.59 -15.01
C ALA A 18 15.63 33.68 -15.26
N MET A 19 15.01 32.64 -15.83
CA MET A 19 13.61 32.29 -15.58
C MET A 19 13.33 30.80 -15.85
N LEU A 20 13.03 30.12 -14.74
CA LEU A 20 11.88 29.24 -14.53
C LEU A 20 11.90 27.83 -15.14
N THR A 21 12.34 26.91 -14.28
CA THR A 21 11.77 25.57 -14.11
C THR A 21 10.24 25.65 -13.96
N THR A 22 9.49 25.12 -14.92
CA THR A 22 8.06 24.83 -14.69
C THR A 22 7.95 23.41 -14.15
N GLY A 23 8.10 23.27 -12.83
CA GLY A 23 7.52 22.15 -12.10
C GLY A 23 6.00 22.33 -12.09
N CYS A 24 5.28 21.32 -12.58
CA CYS A 24 3.82 21.31 -12.54
C CYS A 24 3.34 21.13 -11.09
N GLY A 25 3.08 22.23 -10.41
CA GLY A 25 2.21 22.30 -9.24
C GLY A 25 1.24 23.47 -9.44
N ARG A 26 -0.08 23.23 -9.35
CA ARG A 26 -1.06 24.33 -9.40
C ARG A 26 -0.89 25.19 -8.14
N THR A 27 -0.75 26.51 -8.32
CA THR A 27 -0.70 27.48 -7.22
C THR A 27 -2.08 27.60 -6.54
N ALA A 28 -2.07 27.76 -5.21
CA ALA A 28 -3.26 28.09 -4.43
C ALA A 28 -3.88 29.43 -4.94
N PRO A 29 -5.19 29.67 -4.77
CA PRO A 29 -5.80 30.92 -5.18
C PRO A 29 -5.12 32.12 -4.51
N ASP A 30 -4.77 33.15 -5.29
CA ASP A 30 -4.12 34.37 -4.82
C ASP A 30 -4.92 34.99 -3.65
N HIS A 31 -4.28 34.97 -2.46
CA HIS A 31 -4.67 35.57 -1.19
C HIS A 31 -5.79 34.87 -0.38
N VAL A 32 -5.38 34.20 0.70
CA VAL A 32 -6.23 33.79 1.84
C VAL A 32 -6.16 34.86 2.93
N SER A 33 -7.30 35.35 3.42
CA SER A 33 -7.36 36.26 4.57
C SER A 33 -7.42 35.49 5.89
N PHE A 34 -6.84 36.04 6.95
CA PHE A 34 -6.86 35.43 8.29
C PHE A 34 -7.49 36.37 9.31
N ILE A 35 -8.38 35.83 10.14
CA ILE A 35 -8.97 36.50 11.31
C ILE A 35 -8.59 35.67 12.54
N ILE A 36 -7.89 36.27 13.49
CA ILE A 36 -7.42 35.62 14.72
C ILE A 36 -8.12 36.27 15.91
N ASN A 37 -8.90 35.50 16.68
CA ASN A 37 -9.68 35.99 17.83
C ASN A 37 -10.48 37.26 17.50
N GLY A 38 -11.09 37.31 16.31
CA GLY A 38 -11.89 38.44 15.81
C GLY A 38 -11.11 39.57 15.12
N THR A 39 -9.77 39.54 15.14
CA THR A 39 -8.91 40.56 14.51
C THR A 39 -8.41 40.10 13.15
N LYS A 40 -8.67 40.86 12.09
CA LYS A 40 -8.16 40.55 10.75
C LYS A 40 -6.68 40.90 10.65
N LEU A 41 -5.85 39.98 10.16
CA LEU A 41 -4.44 40.23 9.90
C LEU A 41 -4.27 41.17 8.71
N GLU A 42 -3.46 42.21 8.88
CA GLU A 42 -3.13 43.17 7.81
C GLU A 42 -2.23 42.53 6.75
N THR A 43 -1.32 41.63 7.17
CA THR A 43 -0.41 40.87 6.33
C THR A 43 -0.60 39.37 6.57
N PRO A 44 -1.39 38.65 5.74
CA PRO A 44 -1.61 37.22 5.92
C PRO A 44 -0.34 36.40 5.56
N PRO A 45 -0.15 35.21 6.16
CA PRO A 45 0.99 34.35 5.87
C PRO A 45 0.95 33.82 4.43
N GLN A 46 2.11 33.44 3.90
CA GLN A 46 2.19 32.68 2.67
C GLN A 46 1.55 31.31 2.87
N THR A 47 0.63 30.92 2.01
CA THR A 47 -0.08 29.64 2.14
C THR A 47 0.09 28.81 0.89
N SER A 48 0.06 27.49 1.05
CA SER A 48 -0.05 26.56 -0.07
C SER A 48 -1.19 25.59 0.17
N LEU A 49 -1.73 25.03 -0.90
CA LEU A 49 -2.67 23.92 -0.85
C LEU A 49 -1.92 22.69 -1.29
N THR A 50 -1.58 21.85 -0.33
CA THR A 50 -1.23 20.46 -0.62
C THR A 50 -2.50 19.70 -0.35
N ASN A 51 -3.02 19.00 -1.35
CA ASN A 51 -3.99 17.96 -1.06
C ASN A 51 -5.29 18.41 -0.40
N ASN A 52 -5.85 19.52 -0.89
CA ASN A 52 -6.99 20.20 -0.26
C ASN A 52 -6.78 20.62 1.21
N THR A 53 -5.56 20.51 1.72
CA THR A 53 -5.16 20.92 3.07
C THR A 53 -4.41 22.25 2.96
N LEU A 54 -4.86 23.23 3.75
CA LEU A 54 -4.22 24.53 3.82
C LEU A 54 -2.96 24.43 4.68
N MET A 55 -1.83 24.72 4.06
CA MET A 55 -0.52 24.74 4.70
C MET A 55 -0.14 26.17 5.06
N VAL A 56 0.38 26.38 6.27
CA VAL A 56 0.88 27.67 6.76
C VAL A 56 2.35 27.54 7.20
N PRO A 57 3.15 28.61 7.19
CA PRO A 57 4.56 28.52 7.57
C PRO A 57 4.71 28.31 9.09
N ALA A 58 5.79 27.66 9.50
CA ALA A 58 6.13 27.48 10.92
C ALA A 58 6.32 28.83 11.64
N SER A 59 6.84 29.86 10.94
CA SER A 59 6.93 31.22 11.49
C SER A 59 5.57 31.80 11.87
N PHE A 60 4.54 31.56 11.05
CA PHE A 60 3.18 31.99 11.35
C PHE A 60 2.63 31.33 12.61
N ILE A 61 2.94 30.04 12.83
CA ILE A 61 2.56 29.33 14.05
C ILE A 61 3.24 29.95 15.27
N LYS A 62 4.54 30.21 15.18
CA LYS A 62 5.32 30.88 16.23
C LYS A 62 4.77 32.27 16.55
N GLU A 63 4.54 33.10 15.55
CA GLU A 63 4.08 34.48 15.73
C GLU A 63 2.64 34.56 16.26
N THR A 64 1.77 33.64 15.83
CA THR A 64 0.33 33.68 16.16
C THR A 64 -0.01 32.97 17.46
N PHE A 65 0.72 31.90 17.79
CA PHE A 65 0.41 31.01 18.92
C PHE A 65 1.55 30.90 19.95
N GLY A 66 2.72 31.46 19.68
CA GLY A 66 3.88 31.36 20.56
C GLY A 66 4.53 29.97 20.58
N ILE A 67 4.23 29.13 19.59
CA ILE A 67 4.71 27.74 19.50
C ILE A 67 5.85 27.67 18.48
N GLU A 68 7.06 27.38 18.96
CA GLU A 68 8.22 27.15 18.10
C GLU A 68 8.18 25.75 17.49
N ILE A 69 8.55 25.65 16.21
CA ILE A 69 8.64 24.40 15.46
C ILE A 69 10.06 24.36 14.87
N GLU A 70 10.95 23.55 15.45
CA GLU A 70 12.36 23.43 15.07
C GLU A 70 12.69 22.01 14.59
N GLN A 71 13.67 21.89 13.69
CA GLN A 71 14.18 20.63 13.15
C GLN A 71 15.47 20.20 13.88
N GLU A 72 15.45 19.07 14.56
CA GLU A 72 16.63 18.46 15.20
C GLU A 72 17.34 17.48 14.24
N GLN A 73 18.66 17.44 14.32
CA GLN A 73 19.55 16.61 13.50
C GLN A 73 20.34 15.70 14.45
N GLU A 74 19.95 14.43 14.60
CA GLU A 74 20.59 13.52 15.56
C GLU A 74 21.91 12.92 15.02
N GLU A 75 22.96 12.95 15.86
CA GLU A 75 24.21 12.19 15.70
C GLU A 75 24.01 10.75 16.24
N GLN A 76 24.25 9.72 15.43
CA GLN A 76 24.10 8.30 15.79
C GLN A 76 25.11 7.82 16.85
N PRO A 77 24.69 7.01 17.86
CA PRO A 77 25.58 6.11 18.59
C PRO A 77 25.62 4.70 17.98
N ALA A 78 26.75 4.02 18.19
CA ALA A 78 27.12 2.74 17.58
C ALA A 78 26.16 1.56 17.90
N ALA A 79 25.93 0.74 16.86
CA ALA A 79 24.93 -0.32 16.73
C ALA A 79 25.12 -1.59 17.61
N ALA A 80 25.27 -1.47 18.93
CA ALA A 80 25.41 -2.67 19.78
C ALA A 80 24.55 -2.71 21.06
N GLU A 81 23.72 -1.70 21.35
CA GLU A 81 23.10 -1.62 22.68
C GLU A 81 21.65 -1.10 22.71
N LEU A 82 20.81 -1.45 21.72
CA LEU A 82 19.37 -1.15 21.74
C LEU A 82 18.49 -2.40 21.62
N ALA A 83 18.77 -3.39 22.46
CA ALA A 83 17.81 -4.43 22.80
C ALA A 83 17.19 -4.11 24.17
N LEU A 84 16.37 -3.06 24.23
CA LEU A 84 15.42 -2.82 25.31
C LEU A 84 14.06 -2.56 24.67
N ALA A 85 13.11 -3.43 24.99
CA ALA A 85 11.78 -3.51 24.42
C ALA A 85 11.04 -2.16 24.53
N VAL A 86 10.85 -1.50 23.38
CA VAL A 86 9.72 -0.59 23.20
C VAL A 86 8.49 -1.51 23.07
N ASP A 87 7.51 -1.34 23.94
CA ASP A 87 6.25 -2.10 23.89
C ASP A 87 5.46 -1.62 22.67
N MET A 88 5.64 -2.31 21.54
CA MET A 88 4.93 -1.98 20.31
C MET A 88 3.42 -2.23 20.52
N PRO A 89 2.54 -1.31 20.08
CA PRO A 89 1.11 -1.46 20.27
C PRO A 89 0.58 -2.76 19.68
N VAL A 90 -0.21 -3.50 20.46
CA VAL A 90 -0.90 -4.71 20.02
C VAL A 90 -2.30 -4.33 19.56
N TYR A 91 -2.55 -4.45 18.25
CA TYR A 91 -3.86 -4.19 17.64
C TYR A 91 -4.73 -5.45 17.66
N TYR A 92 -4.11 -6.62 17.42
CA TYR A 92 -4.77 -7.91 17.54
C TYR A 92 -3.78 -9.02 17.92
N SER A 93 -4.32 -10.06 18.54
CA SER A 93 -3.60 -11.21 19.07
C SER A 93 -4.37 -12.49 18.77
N ASP A 94 -3.68 -13.61 18.55
CA ASP A 94 -4.27 -14.89 18.11
C ASP A 94 -5.16 -14.74 16.85
N GLN A 95 -4.81 -13.78 15.98
CA GLN A 95 -5.49 -13.46 14.73
C GLN A 95 -4.47 -13.09 13.66
N VAL A 96 -4.81 -13.32 12.40
CA VAL A 96 -3.95 -13.00 11.25
C VAL A 96 -4.70 -12.12 10.25
N ALA A 97 -4.10 -10.98 9.89
CA ALA A 97 -4.50 -10.22 8.72
C ALA A 97 -3.86 -10.83 7.46
N VAL A 98 -4.61 -11.00 6.38
CA VAL A 98 -4.06 -11.46 5.10
C VAL A 98 -4.16 -10.33 4.09
N LEU A 99 -3.04 -9.92 3.52
CA LEU A 99 -2.97 -8.88 2.49
C LEU A 99 -2.89 -9.52 1.11
N MET A 100 -3.71 -9.06 0.19
CA MET A 100 -3.77 -9.52 -1.19
C MET A 100 -3.24 -8.45 -2.14
N TYR A 101 -2.18 -8.81 -2.86
CA TYR A 101 -1.58 -8.06 -3.95
C TYR A 101 -1.75 -8.83 -5.28
N HIS A 102 -1.49 -8.16 -6.40
CA HIS A 102 -1.55 -8.76 -7.74
C HIS A 102 -0.30 -8.32 -8.53
N HIS A 103 -0.52 -7.55 -9.60
CA HIS A 103 0.53 -6.95 -10.41
C HIS A 103 1.10 -5.70 -9.71
N LEU A 104 2.38 -5.41 -9.94
CA LEU A 104 3.00 -4.13 -9.60
C LEU A 104 3.48 -3.42 -10.87
N SER A 105 3.46 -2.08 -10.86
CA SER A 105 3.98 -1.24 -11.94
C SER A 105 5.08 -0.29 -11.46
N THR A 106 5.89 0.19 -12.40
CA THR A 106 6.80 1.34 -12.18
C THR A 106 6.19 2.65 -12.71
N THR A 107 5.10 2.56 -13.47
CA THR A 107 4.45 3.67 -14.18
C THR A 107 3.09 4.02 -13.56
N GLU A 108 2.72 5.30 -13.59
CA GLU A 108 1.47 5.84 -13.02
C GLU A 108 0.21 5.59 -13.87
N ASP A 109 0.37 4.99 -15.05
CA ASP A 109 -0.65 4.94 -16.12
C ASP A 109 -1.64 3.76 -16.02
N LYS A 110 -1.44 2.83 -15.08
CA LYS A 110 -2.34 1.68 -14.87
C LYS A 110 -3.27 1.95 -13.69
N GLN A 111 -4.52 2.32 -13.97
CA GLN A 111 -5.49 2.84 -12.97
C GLN A 111 -5.83 1.88 -11.81
N ASP A 112 -5.49 0.59 -11.87
CA ASP A 112 -5.82 -0.39 -10.82
C ASP A 112 -4.59 -1.18 -10.33
N VAL A 113 -3.37 -0.77 -10.68
CA VAL A 113 -2.13 -1.50 -10.35
C VAL A 113 -1.31 -0.70 -9.35
N LEU A 114 -0.97 -1.32 -8.21
CA LEU A 114 -0.10 -0.71 -7.20
C LEU A 114 1.29 -0.45 -7.77
N ARG A 115 1.86 0.72 -7.47
CA ARG A 115 3.23 1.03 -7.84
C ARG A 115 4.23 0.31 -6.93
N ALA A 116 5.40 -0.02 -7.46
CA ALA A 116 6.46 -0.68 -6.70
C ALA A 116 6.99 0.17 -5.53
N ASP A 117 7.11 1.49 -5.71
CA ASP A 117 7.49 2.41 -4.62
C ASP A 117 6.44 2.40 -3.49
N ARG A 118 5.15 2.38 -3.84
CA ARG A 118 4.07 2.27 -2.86
C ARG A 118 4.08 0.92 -2.13
N PHE A 119 4.40 -0.16 -2.84
CA PHE A 119 4.56 -1.47 -2.23
C PHE A 119 5.71 -1.48 -1.21
N GLU A 120 6.84 -0.83 -1.52
CA GLU A 120 7.95 -0.67 -0.58
C GLU A 120 7.53 0.11 0.66
N GLU A 121 6.80 1.22 0.50
CA GLU A 121 6.23 1.96 1.63
C GLU A 121 5.29 1.07 2.48
N HIS A 122 4.49 0.19 1.87
CA HIS A 122 3.67 -0.75 2.62
C HIS A 122 4.54 -1.65 3.52
N MET A 123 5.62 -2.21 3.00
CA MET A 123 6.50 -3.12 3.77
C MET A 123 7.23 -2.39 4.89
N GLU A 124 7.70 -1.17 4.63
CA GLU A 124 8.30 -0.30 5.64
C GLU A 124 7.31 -0.02 6.77
N GLN A 125 6.10 0.41 6.43
CA GLN A 125 5.11 0.80 7.40
C GLN A 125 4.61 -0.39 8.24
N LEU A 126 4.57 -1.61 7.69
CA LEU A 126 4.34 -2.83 8.48
C LEU A 126 5.39 -2.99 9.57
N LYS A 127 6.68 -2.79 9.23
CA LYS A 127 7.79 -2.91 10.19
C LYS A 127 7.71 -1.83 11.27
N VAL A 128 7.54 -0.57 10.85
CA VAL A 128 7.48 0.60 11.74
C VAL A 128 6.35 0.49 12.75
N HIS A 129 5.22 -0.09 12.35
CA HIS A 129 4.05 -0.25 13.24
C HIS A 129 4.00 -1.59 13.98
N GLY A 130 5.08 -2.39 13.94
CA GLY A 130 5.17 -3.63 14.71
C GLY A 130 4.24 -4.73 14.22
N PHE A 131 3.91 -4.76 12.93
CA PHE A 131 3.29 -5.91 12.30
C PHE A 131 4.34 -6.97 12.02
N HIS A 132 3.97 -8.23 12.25
CA HIS A 132 4.87 -9.37 12.08
C HIS A 132 4.47 -10.15 10.83
N VAL A 133 5.25 -10.01 9.77
CA VAL A 133 5.01 -10.80 8.56
C VAL A 133 5.35 -12.26 8.82
N ILE A 134 4.38 -13.15 8.60
CA ILE A 134 4.49 -14.60 8.77
C ILE A 134 4.48 -15.32 7.43
N SER A 135 5.07 -16.50 7.41
CA SER A 135 5.04 -17.44 6.29
C SER A 135 3.69 -18.19 6.19
N MET A 136 3.43 -18.80 5.03
CA MET A 136 2.28 -19.71 4.90
C MET A 136 2.38 -20.91 5.84
N ASP A 137 3.59 -21.40 6.15
CA ASP A 137 3.76 -22.53 7.06
C ASP A 137 3.36 -22.18 8.49
N GLU A 138 3.72 -20.99 8.96
CA GLU A 138 3.26 -20.46 10.25
C GLU A 138 1.75 -20.25 10.25
N TYR A 139 1.19 -19.68 9.17
CA TYR A 139 -0.25 -19.52 9.01
C TYR A 139 -0.97 -20.88 9.04
N ALA A 140 -0.46 -21.88 8.32
CA ALA A 140 -1.04 -23.22 8.28
C ALA A 140 -0.96 -23.92 9.64
N ALA A 141 0.17 -23.81 10.35
CA ALA A 141 0.31 -24.34 11.70
C ALA A 141 -0.69 -23.69 12.67
N PHE A 142 -0.89 -22.37 12.55
CA PHE A 142 -1.90 -21.64 13.32
C PHE A 142 -3.32 -22.13 13.04
N MET A 143 -3.71 -22.22 11.77
CA MET A 143 -5.07 -22.57 11.37
C MET A 143 -5.40 -24.05 11.61
N LEU A 144 -4.43 -24.95 11.40
CA LEU A 144 -4.70 -26.40 11.33
C LEU A 144 -4.17 -27.19 12.52
N GLU A 145 -3.17 -26.68 13.24
CA GLU A 145 -2.40 -27.48 14.21
C GLU A 145 -2.36 -26.86 15.62
N GLY A 146 -3.01 -25.71 15.82
CA GLY A 146 -3.00 -25.02 17.11
C GLY A 146 -1.68 -24.27 17.39
N GLY A 147 -0.86 -24.03 16.37
CA GLY A 147 0.39 -23.26 16.50
C GLY A 147 0.15 -21.82 16.96
N SER A 148 1.09 -21.22 17.68
CA SER A 148 1.03 -19.81 18.09
C SER A 148 1.47 -18.87 16.97
N ILE A 149 0.94 -17.65 16.95
CA ILE A 149 1.37 -16.57 16.06
C ILE A 149 1.80 -15.35 16.89
N PRO A 150 2.69 -14.49 16.36
CA PRO A 150 3.00 -13.22 17.00
C PRO A 150 1.78 -12.28 16.98
N ASN A 151 1.73 -11.33 17.91
CA ASN A 151 0.75 -10.24 17.84
C ASN A 151 0.90 -9.49 16.51
N ASN A 152 -0.18 -8.90 16.01
CA ASN A 152 -0.18 -8.16 14.75
C ASN A 152 0.34 -8.98 13.55
N ALA A 153 0.05 -10.29 13.52
CA ALA A 153 0.50 -11.19 12.45
C ALA A 153 -0.13 -10.84 11.10
N VAL A 154 0.71 -10.74 10.06
CA VAL A 154 0.30 -10.42 8.69
C VAL A 154 0.82 -11.49 7.73
N LEU A 155 -0.05 -12.07 6.92
CA LEU A 155 0.33 -12.93 5.79
C LEU A 155 0.26 -12.12 4.50
N LEU A 156 1.36 -12.12 3.73
CA LEU A 156 1.41 -11.47 2.42
C LEU A 156 1.09 -12.47 1.31
N THR A 157 0.09 -12.16 0.50
CA THR A 157 -0.35 -12.99 -0.63
C THR A 157 -0.36 -12.22 -1.94
N PHE A 158 -0.01 -12.90 -3.03
CA PHE A 158 0.03 -12.36 -4.39
C PHE A 158 -0.72 -13.29 -5.34
N ASP A 159 -1.68 -12.76 -6.10
CA ASP A 159 -2.47 -13.57 -7.02
C ASP A 159 -1.92 -13.49 -8.46
N ASP A 160 -2.37 -14.42 -9.30
CA ASP A 160 -2.16 -14.52 -10.74
C ASP A 160 -0.75 -14.87 -11.25
N GLY A 161 0.30 -14.83 -10.42
CA GLY A 161 1.66 -15.23 -10.81
C GLY A 161 2.38 -14.25 -11.76
N TYR A 162 2.14 -12.95 -11.66
CA TYR A 162 2.78 -11.95 -12.53
C TYR A 162 4.31 -11.85 -12.34
N GLU A 163 5.04 -11.61 -13.43
CA GLU A 163 6.50 -11.40 -13.42
C GLU A 163 6.93 -10.20 -12.57
N SER A 164 6.04 -9.22 -12.35
CA SER A 164 6.29 -8.10 -11.45
C SER A 164 6.56 -8.54 -10.01
N PHE A 165 6.06 -9.70 -9.57
CA PHE A 165 6.42 -10.23 -8.26
C PHE A 165 7.92 -10.50 -8.20
N TYR A 166 8.46 -11.23 -9.18
CA TYR A 166 9.89 -11.56 -9.26
C TYR A 166 10.75 -10.29 -9.40
N SER A 167 10.37 -9.39 -10.31
CA SER A 167 11.21 -8.24 -10.68
C SER A 167 11.08 -7.03 -9.76
N LEU A 168 9.96 -6.85 -9.07
CA LEU A 168 9.68 -5.65 -8.26
C LEU A 168 9.36 -5.97 -6.79
N ALA A 169 8.53 -6.98 -6.50
CA ALA A 169 8.11 -7.26 -5.12
C ALA A 169 9.17 -8.04 -4.32
N ALA A 170 9.72 -9.10 -4.90
CA ALA A 170 10.63 -10.01 -4.22
C ALA A 170 11.92 -9.34 -3.70
N PRO A 171 12.59 -8.43 -4.43
CA PRO A 171 13.76 -7.72 -3.92
C PRO A 171 13.43 -6.88 -2.67
N VAL A 172 12.26 -6.22 -2.65
CA VAL A 172 11.79 -5.46 -1.49
C VAL A 172 11.56 -6.42 -0.32
N LEU A 173 10.80 -7.49 -0.51
CA LEU A 173 10.52 -8.46 0.54
C LEU A 173 11.79 -9.06 1.15
N GLN A 174 12.78 -9.39 0.33
CA GLN A 174 14.08 -9.90 0.79
C GLN A 174 14.84 -8.88 1.65
N ALA A 175 14.80 -7.58 1.29
CA ALA A 175 15.43 -6.53 2.09
C ALA A 175 14.81 -6.39 3.50
N TYR A 176 13.53 -6.73 3.64
CA TYR A 176 12.83 -6.75 4.93
C TYR A 176 12.87 -8.10 5.66
N GLY A 177 13.37 -9.16 5.00
CA GLY A 177 13.31 -10.53 5.52
C GLY A 177 11.89 -11.10 5.58
N TYR A 178 11.00 -10.60 4.73
CA TYR A 178 9.59 -10.96 4.70
C TYR A 178 9.32 -12.15 3.77
N ALA A 179 8.49 -13.07 4.23
CA ALA A 179 7.93 -14.13 3.41
C ALA A 179 6.66 -13.67 2.69
N ALA A 180 6.39 -14.26 1.52
CA ALA A 180 5.13 -14.10 0.82
C ALA A 180 4.71 -15.38 0.11
N SER A 181 3.41 -15.48 -0.17
CA SER A 181 2.79 -16.64 -0.83
C SER A 181 2.12 -16.21 -2.13
N ASN A 182 2.44 -16.87 -3.23
CA ASN A 182 1.86 -16.58 -4.54
C ASN A 182 0.82 -17.63 -4.90
N PHE A 183 -0.37 -17.22 -5.32
CA PHE A 183 -1.39 -18.08 -5.90
C PHE A 183 -1.28 -18.02 -7.44
N ILE A 184 -0.99 -19.17 -8.04
CA ILE A 184 -0.58 -19.31 -9.45
C ILE A 184 -1.72 -19.86 -10.30
N ILE A 185 -2.06 -19.17 -11.38
CA ILE A 185 -2.91 -19.71 -12.44
C ILE A 185 -2.00 -20.61 -13.29
N VAL A 186 -2.01 -21.91 -13.02
CA VAL A 186 -0.97 -22.84 -13.50
C VAL A 186 -0.87 -22.87 -15.03
N SER A 187 -1.99 -22.78 -15.75
CA SER A 187 -1.98 -22.78 -17.22
C SER A 187 -1.45 -21.50 -17.86
N SER A 188 -1.27 -20.44 -17.08
CA SER A 188 -0.73 -19.15 -17.56
C SER A 188 0.79 -19.09 -17.53
N ILE A 189 1.44 -19.96 -16.76
CA ILE A 189 2.89 -20.00 -16.62
C ILE A 189 3.51 -20.63 -17.87
N ASP A 190 4.59 -20.03 -18.37
CA ASP A 190 5.24 -20.35 -19.65
C ASP A 190 4.29 -20.28 -20.87
N ASN A 191 3.20 -19.53 -20.76
CA ASN A 191 2.26 -19.30 -21.85
C ASN A 191 2.30 -17.82 -22.30
N PRO A 192 2.94 -17.52 -23.45
CA PRO A 192 3.12 -16.14 -23.91
C PRO A 192 1.81 -15.45 -24.29
N ASP A 193 0.72 -16.20 -24.49
CA ASP A 193 -0.56 -15.67 -24.95
C ASP A 193 -1.47 -15.17 -23.80
N HIS A 194 -1.04 -15.29 -22.53
CA HIS A 194 -1.83 -14.86 -21.35
C HIS A 194 -1.78 -13.36 -21.03
N GLY A 195 -1.32 -12.52 -21.96
CA GLY A 195 -1.36 -11.07 -21.84
C GLY A 195 -0.22 -10.51 -20.97
N THR A 196 -0.52 -10.15 -19.71
CA THR A 196 0.49 -9.56 -18.83
C THR A 196 1.54 -10.62 -18.46
N PRO A 197 2.85 -10.31 -18.54
CA PRO A 197 3.91 -11.27 -18.28
C PRO A 197 3.77 -11.99 -16.95
N LYS A 198 3.96 -13.31 -16.99
CA LYS A 198 3.94 -14.21 -15.84
C LYS A 198 5.36 -14.60 -15.45
N MET A 199 5.55 -14.94 -14.19
CA MET A 199 6.79 -15.59 -13.78
C MET A 199 6.96 -16.89 -14.55
N THR A 200 8.21 -17.28 -14.80
CA THR A 200 8.57 -18.62 -15.28
C THR A 200 8.67 -19.59 -14.10
N TRP A 201 8.64 -20.89 -14.37
CA TRP A 201 8.90 -21.89 -13.32
C TRP A 201 10.30 -21.75 -12.70
N ASP A 202 11.31 -21.36 -13.49
CA ASP A 202 12.67 -21.12 -13.00
C ASP A 202 12.73 -19.96 -12.00
N GLN A 203 12.10 -18.83 -12.34
CA GLN A 203 11.98 -17.68 -11.43
C GLN A 203 11.30 -18.06 -10.11
N MET A 204 10.23 -18.88 -10.17
CA MET A 204 9.56 -19.33 -8.95
C MET A 204 10.42 -20.30 -8.13
N ARG A 205 11.17 -21.20 -8.76
CA ARG A 205 12.12 -22.08 -8.04
C ARG A 205 13.21 -21.29 -7.33
N GLU A 206 13.74 -20.23 -7.96
CA GLU A 206 14.69 -19.33 -7.31
C GLU A 206 14.08 -18.64 -6.09
N LEU A 207 12.87 -18.11 -6.24
CA LEU A 207 12.15 -17.44 -5.15
C LEU A 207 11.78 -18.38 -4.00
N GLN A 208 11.54 -19.66 -4.28
CA GLN A 208 11.31 -20.66 -3.24
C GLN A 208 12.52 -20.78 -2.29
N LEU A 209 13.74 -20.77 -2.86
CA LEU A 209 14.97 -20.77 -2.06
C LEU A 209 15.14 -19.49 -1.23
N ALA A 210 14.48 -18.40 -1.63
CA ALA A 210 14.45 -17.12 -0.93
C ALA A 210 13.28 -16.99 0.08
N GLY A 211 12.58 -18.09 0.40
CA GLY A 211 11.51 -18.11 1.40
C GLY A 211 10.13 -17.73 0.88
N MET A 212 9.95 -17.63 -0.44
CA MET A 212 8.64 -17.46 -1.06
C MET A 212 7.95 -18.82 -1.25
N SER A 213 6.63 -18.83 -1.31
CA SER A 213 5.85 -20.05 -1.50
C SER A 213 4.80 -19.89 -2.60
N PHE A 214 4.39 -21.01 -3.20
CA PHE A 214 3.57 -21.02 -4.42
C PHE A 214 2.44 -22.04 -4.28
N TYR A 215 1.21 -21.59 -4.49
CA TYR A 215 -0.03 -22.33 -4.25
C TYR A 215 -1.03 -22.11 -5.40
N SER A 216 -2.16 -22.80 -5.37
CA SER A 216 -3.08 -22.82 -6.51
C SER A 216 -3.95 -21.57 -6.60
N HIS A 217 -3.98 -20.96 -7.78
CA HIS A 217 -5.06 -20.09 -8.22
C HIS A 217 -5.87 -20.76 -9.33
N THR A 218 -6.07 -22.08 -9.19
CA THR A 218 -6.67 -23.00 -10.17
C THR A 218 -5.74 -23.31 -11.34
N LEU A 219 -6.05 -24.36 -12.11
CA LEU A 219 -5.30 -24.68 -13.32
C LEU A 219 -5.63 -23.65 -14.38
N ASN A 220 -6.91 -23.53 -14.72
CA ASN A 220 -7.39 -22.68 -15.81
C ASN A 220 -8.81 -22.15 -15.54
N ALA A 221 -9.29 -22.21 -14.30
CA ALA A 221 -10.61 -21.76 -13.90
C ALA A 221 -10.69 -20.28 -13.52
N HIS A 222 -9.59 -19.53 -13.67
CA HIS A 222 -9.54 -18.07 -13.53
C HIS A 222 -10.13 -17.34 -14.75
N ARG A 223 -11.38 -17.67 -15.09
CA ARG A 223 -12.16 -17.05 -16.16
C ARG A 223 -13.66 -17.19 -15.90
N TYR A 224 -14.42 -16.49 -16.72
CA TYR A 224 -15.87 -16.66 -16.78
C TYR A 224 -16.21 -17.69 -17.86
N GLY A 225 -17.32 -18.39 -17.66
CA GLY A 225 -17.93 -19.25 -18.67
C GLY A 225 -19.43 -18.97 -18.78
N GLU A 226 -20.00 -19.30 -19.94
CA GLU A 226 -21.44 -19.21 -20.19
C GLU A 226 -22.19 -20.25 -19.35
N ILE A 227 -23.31 -19.86 -18.74
CA ILE A 227 -24.11 -20.75 -17.88
C ILE A 227 -25.49 -21.09 -18.47
N ASP A 228 -25.84 -20.46 -19.57
CA ASP A 228 -27.11 -20.62 -20.28
C ASP A 228 -26.94 -20.33 -21.78
N ALA A 229 -27.98 -20.61 -22.58
CA ALA A 229 -27.96 -20.41 -24.03
C ALA A 229 -27.98 -18.93 -24.44
N GLU A 230 -28.32 -18.05 -23.51
CA GLU A 230 -28.35 -16.60 -23.66
C GLU A 230 -26.96 -15.96 -23.53
N GLY A 231 -25.94 -16.73 -23.12
CA GLY A 231 -24.56 -16.27 -22.99
C GLY A 231 -24.27 -15.56 -21.67
N THR A 232 -25.03 -15.86 -20.60
CA THR A 232 -24.76 -15.28 -19.28
C THR A 232 -23.40 -15.77 -18.76
N MET A 233 -22.49 -14.83 -18.50
CA MET A 233 -21.15 -15.14 -18.01
C MET A 233 -21.08 -15.17 -16.49
N LYS A 234 -20.54 -16.25 -15.89
CA LYS A 234 -20.25 -16.35 -14.45
C LYS A 234 -18.89 -17.03 -14.19
N PRO A 235 -18.31 -16.86 -12.98
CA PRO A 235 -17.07 -17.55 -12.60
C PRO A 235 -17.21 -19.06 -12.73
N MET A 236 -16.42 -19.67 -13.61
CA MET A 236 -16.64 -21.05 -14.05
C MET A 236 -16.41 -22.09 -12.95
N LEU A 237 -15.63 -21.76 -11.92
CA LEU A 237 -15.42 -22.64 -10.78
C LEU A 237 -16.72 -22.88 -9.98
N THR A 238 -17.67 -21.94 -10.03
CA THR A 238 -18.85 -21.93 -9.15
C THR A 238 -20.17 -22.26 -9.84
N ARG A 239 -20.14 -22.53 -11.15
CA ARG A 239 -21.36 -22.71 -11.96
C ARG A 239 -21.20 -23.87 -12.93
N HIS A 240 -22.32 -24.55 -13.16
CA HIS A 240 -22.51 -25.39 -14.33
C HIS A 240 -22.39 -24.53 -15.58
N LEU A 241 -21.64 -25.02 -16.57
CA LEU A 241 -21.46 -24.33 -17.83
C LEU A 241 -22.46 -24.79 -18.87
N TYR A 242 -22.79 -23.89 -19.78
CA TYR A 242 -23.49 -24.22 -21.00
C TYR A 242 -22.53 -24.88 -21.99
N LEU A 243 -22.86 -26.10 -22.41
CA LEU A 243 -22.10 -26.87 -23.39
C LEU A 243 -22.70 -26.61 -24.78
N GLU A 244 -22.20 -25.59 -25.47
CA GLU A 244 -22.71 -25.15 -26.78
C GLU A 244 -22.85 -26.32 -27.78
N ASN A 245 -21.82 -27.17 -27.88
CA ASN A 245 -21.81 -28.34 -28.77
C ASN A 245 -22.90 -29.38 -28.47
N HIS A 246 -23.46 -29.37 -27.25
CA HIS A 246 -24.51 -30.28 -26.80
C HIS A 246 -25.85 -29.58 -26.58
N ASN A 247 -25.89 -28.24 -26.74
CA ASN A 247 -27.06 -27.40 -26.54
C ASN A 247 -27.78 -27.68 -25.20
N ARG A 248 -27.01 -27.78 -24.10
CA ARG A 248 -27.50 -28.01 -22.73
C ARG A 248 -26.50 -27.51 -21.70
N VAL A 249 -26.95 -27.37 -20.46
CA VAL A 249 -26.08 -27.13 -19.30
C VAL A 249 -25.41 -28.44 -18.85
N GLU A 250 -24.21 -28.34 -18.28
CA GLU A 250 -23.55 -29.45 -17.58
C GLU A 250 -24.48 -30.11 -16.57
N THR A 251 -24.36 -31.42 -16.46
CA THR A 251 -24.91 -32.19 -15.33
C THR A 251 -24.09 -31.93 -14.07
N ASP A 252 -24.65 -32.25 -12.89
CA ASP A 252 -23.92 -32.16 -11.62
C ASP A 252 -22.62 -32.99 -11.67
N GLU A 253 -22.66 -34.20 -12.25
CA GLU A 253 -21.49 -35.05 -12.38
C GLU A 253 -20.39 -34.43 -13.27
N GLU A 254 -20.77 -33.79 -14.39
CA GLU A 254 -19.83 -33.11 -15.28
C GLU A 254 -19.21 -31.88 -14.62
N TYR A 255 -20.01 -31.08 -13.91
CA TYR A 255 -19.53 -29.92 -13.17
C TYR A 255 -18.53 -30.32 -12.09
N ILE A 256 -18.90 -31.29 -11.24
CA ILE A 256 -18.02 -31.79 -10.18
C ILE A 256 -16.74 -32.38 -10.76
N ALA A 257 -16.83 -33.17 -11.83
CA ALA A 257 -15.66 -33.72 -12.51
C ALA A 257 -14.72 -32.62 -13.04
N ARG A 258 -15.28 -31.59 -13.70
CA ARG A 258 -14.51 -30.47 -14.25
C ARG A 258 -13.76 -29.70 -13.18
N ILE A 259 -14.43 -29.30 -12.09
CA ILE A 259 -13.77 -28.52 -11.02
C ILE A 259 -12.78 -29.38 -10.23
N THR A 260 -13.06 -30.67 -10.04
CA THR A 260 -12.14 -31.61 -9.39
C THR A 260 -10.88 -31.76 -10.22
N GLN A 261 -11.01 -31.95 -11.52
CA GLN A 261 -9.88 -32.11 -12.43
C GLN A 261 -9.01 -30.85 -12.46
N ASP A 262 -9.61 -29.67 -12.60
CA ASP A 262 -8.87 -28.40 -12.63
C ASP A 262 -8.06 -28.17 -11.34
N LEU A 263 -8.69 -28.33 -10.18
CA LEU A 263 -8.03 -28.14 -8.89
C LEU A 263 -6.94 -29.20 -8.64
N LYS A 264 -7.23 -30.47 -8.95
CA LYS A 264 -6.30 -31.58 -8.77
C LYS A 264 -5.05 -31.43 -9.63
N GLU A 265 -5.22 -31.15 -10.92
CA GLU A 265 -4.08 -31.00 -11.84
C GLU A 265 -3.21 -29.79 -11.48
N ALA A 266 -3.80 -28.71 -10.97
CA ALA A 266 -3.05 -27.58 -10.45
C ALA A 266 -2.18 -27.98 -9.25
N GLU A 267 -2.76 -28.67 -8.26
CA GLU A 267 -2.04 -29.14 -7.07
C GLU A 267 -0.94 -30.14 -7.44
N GLU A 268 -1.22 -31.10 -8.32
CA GLU A 268 -0.24 -32.07 -8.79
C GLU A 268 0.95 -31.39 -9.48
N ARG A 269 0.68 -30.38 -10.33
CA ARG A 269 1.75 -29.61 -10.97
C ARG A 269 2.56 -28.81 -9.96
N LEU A 270 1.92 -28.08 -9.05
CA LEU A 270 2.62 -27.27 -8.05
C LEU A 270 3.43 -28.13 -7.07
N SER A 271 2.88 -29.28 -6.65
CA SER A 271 3.60 -30.25 -5.81
C SER A 271 4.82 -30.83 -6.52
N ALA A 272 4.71 -31.13 -7.83
CA ALA A 272 5.85 -31.61 -8.61
C ALA A 272 6.97 -30.57 -8.74
N GLU A 273 6.63 -29.27 -8.79
CA GLU A 273 7.60 -28.17 -8.93
C GLU A 273 8.25 -27.79 -7.60
N PHE A 274 7.48 -27.77 -6.51
CA PHE A 274 7.88 -27.13 -5.24
C PHE A 274 7.94 -28.10 -4.07
N GLY A 275 7.44 -29.34 -4.20
CA GLY A 275 7.43 -30.31 -3.10
C GLY A 275 6.51 -29.90 -1.94
N ASN A 276 5.47 -29.10 -2.22
CA ASN A 276 4.53 -28.61 -1.22
C ASN A 276 3.95 -29.77 -0.41
N THR A 277 4.08 -29.70 0.91
CA THR A 277 3.48 -30.67 1.85
C THR A 277 2.12 -30.21 2.38
N ARG A 278 1.69 -28.99 2.00
CA ARG A 278 0.43 -28.37 2.37
C ARG A 278 -0.20 -27.78 1.12
N SER A 279 -1.52 -27.93 1.00
CA SER A 279 -2.28 -27.38 -0.11
C SER A 279 -3.07 -26.15 0.31
N ALA A 280 -3.08 -25.15 -0.56
CA ALA A 280 -3.83 -23.92 -0.38
C ALA A 280 -4.36 -23.43 -1.74
N VAL A 281 -5.55 -22.84 -1.73
CA VAL A 281 -6.16 -22.27 -2.94
C VAL A 281 -6.70 -20.87 -2.69
N ALA A 282 -6.39 -19.91 -3.56
CA ALA A 282 -7.14 -18.67 -3.64
C ALA A 282 -8.25 -18.83 -4.68
N PHE A 283 -9.48 -18.48 -4.32
CA PHE A 283 -10.60 -18.55 -5.25
C PHE A 283 -10.51 -17.42 -6.28
N PRO A 284 -10.53 -17.73 -7.60
CA PRO A 284 -10.70 -16.69 -8.62
C PRO A 284 -11.89 -15.79 -8.32
N TYR A 285 -11.67 -14.49 -8.32
CA TYR A 285 -12.68 -13.47 -7.99
C TYR A 285 -13.28 -13.60 -6.58
N GLY A 286 -12.67 -14.40 -5.70
CA GLY A 286 -13.21 -14.78 -4.39
C GLY A 286 -14.49 -15.63 -4.45
N ALA A 287 -14.79 -16.23 -5.60
CA ALA A 287 -16.03 -16.95 -5.83
C ALA A 287 -15.91 -18.43 -5.43
N PHE A 288 -16.78 -18.87 -4.53
CA PHE A 288 -16.92 -20.28 -4.12
C PHE A 288 -18.39 -20.63 -3.88
N ASN A 289 -18.69 -21.92 -3.76
CA ASN A 289 -19.99 -22.49 -3.35
C ASN A 289 -19.74 -23.81 -2.59
N ASP A 290 -20.80 -24.45 -2.10
CA ASP A 290 -20.68 -25.68 -1.31
C ASP A 290 -20.02 -26.83 -2.10
N ALA A 291 -20.35 -26.98 -3.38
CA ALA A 291 -19.73 -27.99 -4.25
C ALA A 291 -18.22 -27.82 -4.38
N VAL A 292 -17.74 -26.58 -4.55
CA VAL A 292 -16.30 -26.29 -4.57
C VAL A 292 -15.66 -26.64 -3.23
N MET A 293 -16.30 -26.28 -2.11
CA MET A 293 -15.77 -26.60 -0.77
C MET A 293 -15.70 -28.12 -0.52
N GLU A 294 -16.69 -28.88 -1.00
CA GLU A 294 -16.69 -30.35 -0.93
C GLU A 294 -15.56 -30.96 -1.77
N VAL A 295 -15.32 -30.42 -2.98
CA VAL A 295 -14.22 -30.85 -3.84
C VAL A 295 -12.87 -30.55 -3.19
N LEU A 296 -12.66 -29.37 -2.61
CA LEU A 296 -11.45 -29.06 -1.85
C LEU A 296 -11.21 -30.07 -0.72
N ALA A 297 -12.26 -30.41 0.04
CA ALA A 297 -12.17 -31.40 1.10
C ALA A 297 -11.81 -32.80 0.55
N SER A 298 -12.36 -33.19 -0.61
CA SER A 298 -12.04 -34.48 -1.26
C SER A 298 -10.58 -34.58 -1.74
N LEU A 299 -9.94 -33.43 -1.98
CA LEU A 299 -8.54 -33.30 -2.41
C LEU A 299 -7.59 -33.01 -1.22
N ASP A 300 -8.09 -33.00 0.02
CA ASP A 300 -7.36 -32.59 1.23
C ASP A 300 -6.75 -31.16 1.15
N ILE A 301 -7.39 -30.27 0.40
CA ILE A 301 -7.04 -28.86 0.33
C ILE A 301 -7.75 -28.14 1.48
N ARG A 302 -7.01 -27.90 2.57
CA ARG A 302 -7.58 -27.42 3.84
C ARG A 302 -7.50 -25.91 4.06
N LEU A 303 -6.73 -25.21 3.24
CA LEU A 303 -6.65 -23.75 3.26
C LEU A 303 -7.25 -23.18 1.98
N SER A 304 -8.16 -22.23 2.14
CA SER A 304 -8.79 -21.54 1.02
C SER A 304 -8.87 -20.04 1.30
N PHE A 305 -8.75 -19.19 0.29
CA PHE A 305 -8.67 -17.74 0.43
C PHE A 305 -9.72 -17.03 -0.43
N THR A 306 -10.40 -16.06 0.17
CA THR A 306 -11.46 -15.25 -0.47
C THR A 306 -10.97 -13.82 -0.75
N VAL A 307 -11.82 -12.95 -1.29
CA VAL A 307 -11.53 -11.50 -1.41
C VAL A 307 -12.31 -10.66 -0.39
N LYS A 308 -12.97 -11.31 0.57
CA LYS A 308 -13.70 -10.61 1.63
C LYS A 308 -12.72 -10.20 2.70
N GLU A 309 -12.86 -8.98 3.19
CA GLU A 309 -11.96 -8.43 4.20
C GLU A 309 -12.32 -8.93 5.60
N GLY A 310 -11.33 -9.02 6.47
CA GLY A 310 -11.49 -9.45 7.86
C GLY A 310 -10.20 -10.02 8.44
N LEU A 311 -10.12 -10.05 9.76
CA LEU A 311 -9.13 -10.85 10.48
C LEU A 311 -9.50 -12.33 10.45
N ASN A 312 -8.47 -13.17 10.46
CA ASN A 312 -8.59 -14.63 10.43
C ASN A 312 -8.28 -15.23 11.80
N THR A 313 -9.16 -16.12 12.23
CA THR A 313 -9.11 -16.90 13.46
C THR A 313 -9.03 -18.38 13.14
N ARG A 314 -8.70 -19.20 14.14
CA ARG A 314 -8.65 -20.68 14.00
C ARG A 314 -9.99 -21.32 13.63
N GLN A 315 -11.11 -20.58 13.77
CA GLN A 315 -12.45 -21.08 13.46
C GLN A 315 -12.80 -20.88 11.98
N ASP A 316 -12.06 -20.02 11.28
CA ASP A 316 -12.35 -19.67 9.91
C ASP A 316 -12.02 -20.82 8.97
N ARG A 317 -13.03 -21.24 8.21
CA ARG A 317 -12.91 -22.33 7.22
C ARG A 317 -12.42 -21.85 5.85
N LYS A 318 -12.27 -20.54 5.70
CA LYS A 318 -11.81 -19.82 4.51
C LYS A 318 -11.25 -18.49 4.96
N ALA A 319 -10.14 -18.08 4.38
CA ALA A 319 -9.44 -16.89 4.79
C ALA A 319 -10.07 -15.63 4.19
N TYR A 320 -10.22 -14.62 5.03
CA TYR A 320 -10.51 -13.25 4.66
C TYR A 320 -9.22 -12.54 4.25
N ARG A 321 -9.26 -11.81 3.13
CA ARG A 321 -8.13 -11.06 2.60
C ARG A 321 -8.51 -9.60 2.35
N MET A 322 -7.65 -8.69 2.77
CA MET A 322 -7.73 -7.27 2.43
C MET A 322 -7.04 -7.01 1.10
N ASN A 323 -7.71 -6.31 0.19
CA ASN A 323 -7.06 -5.87 -1.04
C ASN A 323 -6.09 -4.72 -0.72
N ALA A 324 -4.79 -4.98 -0.85
CA ALA A 324 -3.72 -4.02 -0.67
C ALA A 324 -3.00 -3.66 -1.99
N GLY A 325 -3.36 -4.34 -3.08
CA GLY A 325 -2.72 -4.21 -4.40
C GLY A 325 -3.40 -3.22 -5.35
N HIS A 326 -4.41 -2.48 -4.90
CA HIS A 326 -5.06 -1.46 -5.72
C HIS A 326 -4.30 -0.13 -5.68
N ALA A 327 -4.22 0.59 -6.81
CA ALA A 327 -3.42 1.81 -6.97
C ALA A 327 -3.76 2.94 -5.97
N SER A 328 -4.99 2.97 -5.46
CA SER A 328 -5.44 3.98 -4.49
C SER A 328 -5.01 3.70 -3.05
N ILE A 329 -4.51 2.50 -2.74
CA ILE A 329 -4.16 2.12 -1.37
C ILE A 329 -2.80 2.71 -1.03
N THR A 330 -2.79 3.69 -0.12
CA THR A 330 -1.54 4.19 0.45
C THR A 330 -1.09 3.37 1.65
N ALA A 331 0.17 3.50 2.05
CA ALA A 331 0.69 2.86 3.25
C ALA A 331 -0.09 3.26 4.50
N ASP A 332 -0.41 4.55 4.67
CA ASP A 332 -1.23 5.02 5.79
C ASP A 332 -2.64 4.42 5.78
N MET A 333 -3.29 4.28 4.62
CA MET A 333 -4.58 3.59 4.56
C MET A 333 -4.44 2.14 5.01
N LEU A 334 -3.43 1.45 4.49
CA LEU A 334 -3.19 0.04 4.79
C LEU A 334 -2.98 -0.15 6.29
N ILE A 335 -2.13 0.66 6.91
CA ILE A 335 -1.87 0.59 8.34
C ILE A 335 -3.12 0.94 9.15
N ASN A 336 -3.81 2.05 8.86
CA ASN A 336 -5.04 2.42 9.57
C ASN A 336 -6.08 1.30 9.49
N LYS A 337 -6.18 0.65 8.33
CA LYS A 337 -7.06 -0.50 8.14
C LYS A 337 -6.63 -1.69 9.00
N LEU A 338 -5.34 -2.03 9.02
CA LEU A 338 -4.82 -3.10 9.87
C LEU A 338 -5.01 -2.82 11.37
N MET A 339 -4.94 -1.56 11.80
CA MET A 339 -5.16 -1.17 13.19
C MET A 339 -6.63 -1.22 13.61
N THR A 340 -7.56 -1.09 12.66
CA THR A 340 -9.01 -0.93 12.94
C THR A 340 -9.87 -2.08 12.44
N ILE A 341 -9.30 -3.03 11.68
CA ILE A 341 -10.04 -4.13 11.08
C ILE A 341 -10.62 -5.06 12.14
N GLN A 342 -11.84 -5.51 11.89
CA GLN A 342 -12.57 -6.45 12.72
C GLN A 342 -12.54 -7.86 12.14
N THR A 343 -13.12 -8.82 12.85
CA THR A 343 -13.25 -10.19 12.35
C THR A 343 -14.20 -10.23 11.14
N GLY A 344 -13.98 -11.18 10.23
CA GLY A 344 -14.78 -11.28 9.00
C GLY A 344 -16.27 -11.61 9.19
N GLU A 345 -16.71 -11.98 10.40
CA GLU A 345 -18.13 -12.18 10.72
C GLU A 345 -18.86 -10.84 10.94
N ASP A 346 -18.19 -9.84 11.52
CA ASP A 346 -18.76 -8.54 11.90
C ASP A 346 -19.02 -7.61 10.70
N LEU A 347 -18.33 -7.83 9.58
CA LEU A 347 -18.43 -7.01 8.35
C LEU A 347 -19.64 -7.36 7.47
N ASN A 348 -20.46 -8.35 7.84
CA ASN A 348 -21.72 -8.63 7.13
C ASN A 348 -22.86 -7.64 7.49
N SER A 349 -22.57 -6.62 8.32
CA SER A 349 -23.51 -5.53 8.63
C SER A 349 -22.91 -4.15 8.34
N GLY A 350 -23.03 -3.66 7.10
CA GLY A 350 -22.83 -2.24 6.79
C GLY A 350 -21.85 -2.00 5.65
N GLY A 351 -22.25 -1.15 4.70
CA GLY A 351 -21.51 -0.85 3.48
C GLY A 351 -20.17 -0.15 3.70
N GLU A 352 -19.31 -0.29 2.69
CA GLU A 352 -17.98 0.33 2.57
C GLU A 352 -17.98 1.82 2.95
N PRO A 353 -17.05 2.26 3.82
CA PRO A 353 -16.68 3.66 3.90
C PRO A 353 -15.61 3.99 2.85
N ASP A 354 -15.96 4.94 1.98
CA ASP A 354 -15.07 5.69 1.09
C ASP A 354 -13.91 6.34 1.90
N VAL A 355 -12.65 6.01 1.59
CA VAL A 355 -11.47 6.67 2.19
C VAL A 355 -10.57 7.23 1.09
N LYS A 356 -10.32 8.55 1.16
CA LYS A 356 -9.46 9.34 0.25
C LYS A 356 -8.08 9.57 0.88
N THR A 357 -7.01 9.55 0.09
CA THR A 357 -5.60 9.63 0.51
C THR A 357 -4.86 10.87 0.03
N TYR A 358 -3.80 11.26 0.77
CA TYR A 358 -2.96 12.41 0.43
C TYR A 358 -1.51 12.43 1.03
N ASP A 359 -0.52 12.74 0.18
CA ASP A 359 0.96 12.98 0.24
C ASP A 359 1.78 12.91 1.56
N GLY A 360 2.64 11.89 1.67
CA GLY A 360 4.09 11.99 1.39
C GLY A 360 5.02 12.55 2.48
N ILE A 361 5.76 11.64 3.15
CA ILE A 361 6.77 11.78 4.22
C ILE A 361 6.22 12.33 5.56
N PRO A 362 6.08 11.48 6.60
CA PRO A 362 5.74 11.95 7.93
C PRO A 362 6.95 12.64 8.56
N ILE A 363 6.76 13.86 9.06
CA ILE A 363 7.65 14.44 10.08
C ILE A 363 6.95 14.19 11.41
N GLU A 364 7.66 13.51 12.32
CA GLU A 364 7.14 13.27 13.65
C GLU A 364 7.30 14.53 14.49
N ILE A 365 6.19 15.02 15.05
CA ILE A 365 6.16 16.18 15.92
C ILE A 365 6.08 15.66 17.36
N ILE A 366 7.11 15.91 18.16
CA ILE A 366 7.10 15.51 19.57
C ILE A 366 6.47 16.64 20.38
N VAL A 367 5.33 16.35 21.02
CA VAL A 367 4.63 17.26 21.95
C VAL A 367 4.72 16.69 23.35
N ALA A 368 5.41 17.37 24.27
CA ALA A 368 5.55 16.95 25.67
C ALA A 368 5.98 15.48 25.86
N GLY A 369 6.83 14.96 24.95
CA GLY A 369 7.34 13.58 24.99
C GLY A 369 6.42 12.53 24.34
N GLN A 370 5.30 12.93 23.71
CA GLN A 370 4.48 12.06 22.87
C GLN A 370 4.69 12.41 21.39
N GLY A 371 5.09 11.43 20.58
CA GLY A 371 5.20 11.56 19.13
C GLY A 371 3.81 11.63 18.48
N ILE A 372 3.57 12.68 17.71
CA ILE A 372 2.34 12.89 16.96
C ILE A 372 2.73 13.15 15.50
N ALA A 373 2.30 12.27 14.59
CA ALA A 373 2.56 12.44 13.17
C ALA A 373 1.65 13.52 12.57
N LEU A 374 2.24 14.59 12.01
CA LEU A 374 1.51 15.49 11.13
C LEU A 374 1.82 15.11 9.67
N SER A 375 0.82 14.62 8.96
CA SER A 375 0.91 14.30 7.53
C SER A 375 0.99 15.58 6.68
N GLY A 376 1.97 15.65 5.77
CA GLY A 376 2.03 16.65 4.70
C GLY A 376 2.99 17.82 4.87
N ILE A 377 3.97 17.77 5.78
CA ILE A 377 4.98 18.83 5.90
C ILE A 377 5.97 18.74 4.73
N LYS A 378 5.98 19.75 3.86
CA LYS A 378 6.94 19.86 2.74
C LYS A 378 7.91 21.02 3.01
N PRO A 379 9.23 20.83 2.83
CA PRO A 379 10.16 21.94 2.63
C PRO A 379 9.77 22.67 1.34
N HIS A 380 9.72 24.00 1.33
CA HIS A 380 9.63 24.72 0.07
C HIS A 380 10.97 24.67 -0.66
N GLY A 381 10.94 24.59 -1.99
CA GLY A 381 12.14 24.64 -2.83
C GLY A 381 13.03 25.84 -2.47
N ASP A 382 14.32 25.56 -2.31
CA ASP A 382 15.44 26.49 -2.08
C ASP A 382 15.31 27.54 -0.95
N ASN A 383 14.33 27.44 -0.04
CA ASN A 383 14.28 28.29 1.15
C ASN A 383 13.74 27.53 2.38
N THR A 384 14.48 27.65 3.49
CA THR A 384 14.51 26.79 4.69
C THR A 384 13.29 26.85 5.62
N GLU A 385 12.10 27.24 5.13
CA GLU A 385 10.91 27.40 5.99
C GLU A 385 9.95 26.21 5.89
N LEU A 386 9.57 25.65 7.05
CA LEU A 386 8.69 24.49 7.18
C LEU A 386 7.22 24.89 6.99
N MET A 387 6.44 24.07 6.28
CA MET A 387 5.01 24.27 6.04
C MET A 387 4.16 23.29 6.85
N VAL A 388 3.29 23.79 7.72
CA VAL A 388 2.48 23.05 8.69
C VAL A 388 1.02 22.91 8.21
N PRO A 389 0.39 21.72 8.29
CA PRO A 389 -1.02 21.54 7.95
C PRO A 389 -1.91 22.21 9.00
N LEU A 390 -2.52 23.34 8.65
CA LEU A 390 -3.20 24.22 9.61
C LEU A 390 -4.34 23.52 10.35
N ARG A 391 -5.12 22.69 9.65
CA ARG A 391 -6.28 22.01 10.25
C ARG A 391 -5.87 21.01 11.32
N ASP A 392 -4.77 20.29 11.13
CA ASP A 392 -4.31 19.28 12.08
C ASP A 392 -3.62 19.92 13.27
N PHE A 393 -2.84 20.97 13.04
CA PHE A 393 -2.35 21.84 14.11
C PHE A 393 -3.49 22.41 14.97
N CYS A 394 -4.54 22.94 14.35
CA CYS A 394 -5.67 23.48 15.10
C CYS A 394 -6.41 22.42 15.93
N ARG A 395 -6.52 21.19 15.42
CA ARG A 395 -7.13 20.07 16.18
C ARG A 395 -6.31 19.72 17.42
N LEU A 396 -4.99 19.75 17.31
CA LEU A 396 -4.07 19.40 18.39
C LEU A 396 -4.16 20.37 19.58
N TYR A 397 -4.39 21.65 19.30
CA TYR A 397 -4.41 22.72 20.31
C TYR A 397 -5.82 23.25 20.63
N ASP A 398 -6.86 22.49 20.29
CA ASP A 398 -8.28 22.86 20.45
C ASP A 398 -8.62 24.27 19.89
N ILE A 399 -7.93 24.66 18.82
CA ILE A 399 -8.15 25.93 18.13
C ILE A 399 -9.36 25.77 17.21
N LYS A 400 -10.39 26.59 17.42
CA LYS A 400 -11.59 26.59 16.57
C LYS A 400 -11.27 27.26 15.23
N LEU A 401 -11.13 26.43 14.20
CA LEU A 401 -10.94 26.85 12.81
C LEU A 401 -12.28 26.88 12.06
N SER A 402 -12.53 27.96 11.31
CA SER A 402 -13.61 28.04 10.34
C SER A 402 -13.12 28.63 9.01
N TRP A 403 -13.69 28.15 7.90
CA TRP A 403 -13.32 28.59 6.55
C TRP A 403 -14.53 29.14 5.80
N ASP A 404 -14.43 30.39 5.34
CA ASP A 404 -15.39 31.01 4.43
C ASP A 404 -14.90 30.86 2.99
N ASN A 405 -15.48 29.89 2.28
CA ASN A 405 -15.19 29.60 0.88
C ASN A 405 -15.45 30.80 -0.05
N ARG A 406 -16.43 31.65 0.26
CA ARG A 406 -16.84 32.75 -0.62
C ARG A 406 -15.87 33.91 -0.56
N ASN A 407 -15.38 34.20 0.64
CA ASN A 407 -14.47 35.32 0.91
C ASN A 407 -13.00 34.89 1.02
N LYS A 408 -12.72 33.58 0.93
CA LYS A 408 -11.38 32.97 1.13
C LYS A 408 -10.77 33.41 2.46
N THR A 409 -11.56 33.33 3.53
CA THR A 409 -11.17 33.78 4.88
C THR A 409 -11.08 32.59 5.83
N VAL A 410 -9.94 32.45 6.50
CA VAL A 410 -9.76 31.58 7.66
C VAL A 410 -10.06 32.40 8.91
N THR A 411 -10.88 31.88 9.82
CA THR A 411 -11.03 32.43 11.17
C THR A 411 -10.57 31.40 12.18
N LEU A 412 -9.64 31.79 13.06
CA LEU A 412 -9.07 30.98 14.14
C LEU A 412 -9.46 31.63 15.48
N ASN A 413 -10.08 30.85 16.37
CA ASN A 413 -10.40 31.29 17.73
C ASN A 413 -9.84 30.32 18.77
N TYR A 414 -9.19 30.84 19.80
CA TYR A 414 -8.53 30.05 20.83
C TYR A 414 -8.42 30.81 22.17
N ASP A 415 -8.29 30.08 23.28
CA ASP A 415 -7.97 30.67 24.59
C ASP A 415 -6.45 30.77 24.77
N GLN A 416 -5.94 31.98 24.96
CA GLN A 416 -4.50 32.24 25.14
C GLN A 416 -3.91 31.58 26.39
N ASN A 417 -4.73 31.37 27.44
CA ASN A 417 -4.23 30.80 28.70
C ASN A 417 -3.97 29.29 28.58
N GLU A 418 -4.75 28.58 27.78
CA GLU A 418 -4.62 27.12 27.61
C GLU A 418 -3.42 26.75 26.71
N LEU A 419 -3.14 27.55 25.67
CA LEU A 419 -2.03 27.31 24.74
C LEU A 419 -0.64 27.49 25.38
N SER A 420 -0.51 28.42 26.33
CA SER A 420 0.78 28.71 26.99
C SER A 420 1.31 27.59 27.90
N ALA A 421 0.46 26.63 28.29
CA ALA A 421 0.83 25.52 29.17
C ALA A 421 1.49 24.34 28.43
N THR A 422 1.47 24.35 27.10
CA THR A 422 1.77 23.19 26.24
C THR A 422 3.08 23.27 25.44
N ALA A 423 3.94 24.27 25.67
CA ALA A 423 4.98 24.61 24.71
C ALA A 423 6.37 23.98 24.97
N ALA A 424 6.70 22.94 24.19
CA ALA A 424 7.92 22.84 23.36
C ALA A 424 7.72 21.69 22.35
N ILE A 425 7.95 21.96 21.07
CA ILE A 425 7.89 20.97 19.98
C ILE A 425 9.29 20.76 19.41
N HIS A 426 9.69 19.50 19.27
CA HIS A 426 10.90 19.10 18.55
C HIS A 426 10.49 18.26 17.33
N LEU A 427 10.95 18.64 16.13
CA LEU A 427 10.79 17.83 14.91
C LEU A 427 12.04 16.98 14.73
N VAL A 428 11.88 15.68 14.56
CA VAL A 428 13.00 14.79 14.21
C VAL A 428 12.97 14.55 12.71
N ARG A 429 14.07 14.88 12.01
CA ARG A 429 14.26 14.51 10.60
C ARG A 429 14.93 13.15 10.52
N LEU A 430 14.27 12.17 9.90
CA LEU A 430 14.90 10.89 9.59
C LEU A 430 15.90 11.08 8.45
N SER A 431 17.18 10.79 8.70
CA SER A 431 18.26 10.96 7.73
C SER A 431 18.26 9.86 6.66
N PRO A 432 18.40 10.20 5.37
CA PRO A 432 18.63 9.26 4.29
C PRO A 432 20.10 9.27 3.86
N ASP A 433 20.93 8.29 4.22
CA ASP A 433 22.29 8.10 3.69
C ASP A 433 22.70 6.61 3.88
N GLU A 434 23.55 5.94 3.11
CA GLU A 434 24.27 6.18 1.85
C GLU A 434 24.81 4.79 1.42
N LEU A 435 24.68 4.40 0.15
CA LEU A 435 25.59 3.40 -0.47
C LEU A 435 25.97 3.88 -1.87
N SER A 436 26.99 4.73 -1.93
CA SER A 436 27.94 4.71 -3.05
C SER A 436 29.22 4.02 -2.57
N PRO A 437 29.98 3.37 -3.47
CA PRO A 437 31.41 3.63 -3.42
C PRO A 437 32.01 3.84 -4.81
N THR A 438 32.62 5.02 -4.98
CA THR A 438 33.80 5.15 -5.84
C THR A 438 35.04 4.81 -5.01
N GLY A 439 35.96 4.02 -5.57
CA GLY A 439 37.19 3.65 -4.88
C GLY A 439 38.15 2.86 -5.78
N SER A 440 38.97 3.57 -6.56
CA SER A 440 40.09 3.01 -7.29
C SER A 440 41.19 2.52 -6.35
N ALA A 441 41.72 1.31 -6.59
CA ALA A 441 43.05 0.92 -6.12
C ALA A 441 43.76 0.07 -7.16
N SER A 442 44.81 0.62 -7.76
CA SER A 442 45.83 -0.14 -8.51
C SER A 442 46.75 -0.88 -7.54
N ARG A 443 47.16 -2.13 -7.86
CA ARG A 443 48.56 -2.57 -7.92
C ARG A 443 48.70 -4.08 -8.13
N LYS A 444 49.46 -4.40 -9.18
CA LYS A 444 50.15 -5.66 -9.55
C LYS A 444 49.32 -6.81 -10.11
#